data_AF-A0A323UP96-F1
#
_entry.id   AF-A0A323UP96-F1
#
_cell.length_a   1.000
_cell.length_b   1.000
_cell.length_c   1.000
_cell.angle_alpha   90.00
_cell.angle_beta   90.00
_cell.angle_gamma   90.00
#
_symmetry.space_group_name_H-M   'P 1'
#
loop_
_entity.id
_entity.type
_entity.pdbx_description
1 polymer ?
#
loop_
_entity_poly.entity_id
_entity_poly.type
_entity_poly.pdbx_seq_one_letter_code
_entity_poly.pdbx_strand_id
1 'polypeptide(L)'
;MRARKSDFLEEIAVSIDYWVDTVAEAMTDLSADLIWVDEQEPYQRLQKVFENSELNNDDLKKVIAECLRGFTVSVLTAIDGGTALAEKGRVYLVDDAGNNLGEGLHDDFVSHLLETGRLRE
;
A
#
# COMPACT_ATOMS: atom_id res chain seq x y z
N MET A 1 18.16 -6.63 17.65
CA MET A 1 18.47 -6.56 16.20
C MET A 1 18.00 -5.20 15.74
N ARG A 2 18.83 -4.42 15.05
CA ARG A 2 18.51 -3.03 14.69
C ARG A 2 17.67 -3.03 13.41
N ALA A 3 16.51 -2.39 13.42
CA ALA A 3 15.66 -2.29 12.23
C ALA A 3 16.40 -1.49 11.15
N ARG A 4 16.43 -2.00 9.92
CA ARG A 4 16.99 -1.29 8.76
C ARG A 4 15.85 -0.66 7.96
N LYS A 5 16.20 0.36 7.18
CA LYS A 5 15.29 0.99 6.21
C LYS A 5 14.62 -0.05 5.30
N SER A 6 15.40 -1.01 4.77
CA SER A 6 14.87 -2.10 3.93
C SER A 6 13.83 -2.96 4.64
N ASP A 7 13.99 -3.20 5.95
CA ASP A 7 13.05 -4.01 6.71
C ASP A 7 11.70 -3.26 6.83
N PHE A 8 11.74 -1.94 7.05
CA PHE A 8 10.54 -1.09 7.04
C PHE A 8 9.85 -1.03 5.67
N LEU A 9 10.62 -0.91 4.58
CA LEU A 9 10.08 -0.87 3.22
C LEU A 9 9.43 -2.21 2.84
N GLU A 10 10.01 -3.34 3.23
CA GLU A 10 9.39 -4.65 3.02
C GLU A 10 8.10 -4.81 3.81
N GLU A 11 8.05 -4.36 5.08
CA GLU A 11 6.81 -4.41 5.88
C GLU A 11 5.68 -3.60 5.22
N ILE A 12 5.99 -2.45 4.61
CA ILE A 12 5.02 -1.70 3.82
C ILE A 12 4.58 -2.50 2.58
N ALA A 13 5.53 -3.10 1.85
CA ALA A 13 5.22 -3.88 0.65
C ALA A 13 4.32 -5.08 0.97
N VAL A 14 4.63 -5.83 2.02
CA VAL A 14 3.81 -6.95 2.52
C VAL A 14 2.42 -6.47 2.95
N SER A 15 2.34 -5.31 3.61
CA SER A 15 1.05 -4.73 3.99
C SER A 15 0.21 -4.36 2.76
N ILE A 16 0.83 -3.82 1.71
CA ILE A 16 0.13 -3.55 0.45
C ILE A 16 -0.34 -4.86 -0.19
N ASP A 17 0.51 -5.88 -0.29
CA ASP A 17 0.14 -7.17 -0.87
C ASP A 17 -1.08 -7.78 -0.15
N TYR A 18 -1.06 -7.76 1.19
CA TYR A 18 -2.18 -8.20 2.01
C TYR A 18 -3.48 -7.43 1.69
N TRP A 19 -3.41 -6.09 1.64
CA TRP A 19 -4.59 -5.27 1.38
C TRP A 19 -5.09 -5.41 -0.06
N VAL A 20 -4.20 -5.59 -1.03
CA VAL A 20 -4.56 -5.88 -2.42
C VAL A 20 -5.37 -7.16 -2.50
N ASP A 21 -4.89 -8.23 -1.86
CA ASP A 21 -5.59 -9.51 -1.82
C ASP A 21 -6.94 -9.39 -1.07
N THR A 22 -6.92 -8.77 0.11
CA THR A 22 -8.11 -8.61 0.96
C THR A 22 -9.22 -7.84 0.24
N VAL A 23 -8.89 -6.70 -0.39
CA VAL A 23 -9.89 -5.88 -1.08
C VAL A 23 -10.36 -6.58 -2.36
N ALA A 24 -9.46 -7.21 -3.12
CA ALA A 24 -9.85 -7.93 -4.32
C ALA A 24 -10.81 -9.09 -3.99
N GLU A 25 -10.51 -9.88 -2.97
CA GLU A 25 -11.41 -10.94 -2.47
C GLU A 25 -12.76 -10.37 -2.04
N ALA A 26 -12.75 -9.33 -1.21
CA ALA A 26 -13.98 -8.67 -0.75
C ALA A 26 -14.85 -8.11 -1.89
N MET A 27 -14.27 -7.79 -3.04
CA MET A 27 -15.00 -7.29 -4.20
C MET A 27 -15.42 -8.39 -5.18
N THR A 28 -14.72 -9.52 -5.23
CA THR A 28 -14.98 -10.56 -6.25
C THR A 28 -15.60 -11.85 -5.70
N ASP A 29 -15.51 -12.10 -4.39
CA ASP A 29 -16.11 -13.28 -3.76
C ASP A 29 -17.38 -12.89 -2.99
N LEU A 30 -18.51 -13.45 -3.41
CA LEU A 30 -19.82 -13.25 -2.77
C LEU A 30 -19.91 -13.81 -1.35
N SER A 31 -18.98 -14.69 -0.97
CA SER A 31 -18.88 -15.30 0.36
C SER A 31 -17.85 -14.63 1.28
N ALA A 32 -17.13 -13.63 0.79
CA ALA A 32 -16.12 -12.93 1.57
C ALA A 32 -16.69 -12.31 2.86
N ASP A 33 -15.92 -12.41 3.95
CA ASP A 33 -16.25 -11.76 5.21
C ASP A 33 -15.98 -10.26 5.13
N LEU A 34 -17.04 -9.46 5.29
CA LEU A 34 -17.02 -8.00 5.22
C LEU A 34 -17.06 -7.35 6.62
N ILE A 35 -16.72 -8.08 7.69
CA ILE A 35 -16.74 -7.55 9.07
C ILE A 35 -15.80 -6.36 9.31
N TRP A 36 -14.78 -6.19 8.46
CA TRP A 36 -13.77 -5.13 8.59
C TRP A 36 -14.14 -3.82 7.88
N VAL A 37 -15.24 -3.79 7.11
CA VAL A 37 -15.74 -2.56 6.48
C VAL A 37 -16.92 -1.99 7.27
N ASP A 38 -16.95 -0.67 7.41
CA ASP A 38 -18.06 0.03 8.06
C ASP A 38 -19.36 -0.07 7.23
N GLU A 39 -19.23 -0.08 5.89
CA GLU A 39 -20.34 -0.07 4.95
C GLU A 39 -20.27 -1.28 4.02
N GLN A 40 -21.03 -2.34 4.32
CA GLN A 40 -21.01 -3.59 3.55
C GLN A 40 -21.81 -3.50 2.24
N GLU A 41 -22.86 -2.69 2.20
CA GLU A 41 -23.79 -2.63 1.05
C GLU A 41 -23.11 -2.25 -0.28
N PRO A 42 -22.17 -1.27 -0.34
CA PRO A 42 -21.42 -0.98 -1.55
C PRO A 42 -20.57 -2.16 -2.06
N TYR A 43 -19.91 -2.90 -1.15
CA TYR A 43 -19.11 -4.08 -1.51
C TYR A 43 -20.00 -5.17 -2.10
N GLN A 44 -21.14 -5.47 -1.45
CA GLN A 44 -22.10 -6.46 -1.94
C GLN A 44 -22.68 -6.09 -3.32
N ARG A 45 -22.90 -4.80 -3.59
CA ARG A 45 -23.32 -4.34 -4.93
C ARG A 45 -22.21 -4.56 -5.96
N LEU A 46 -20.96 -4.28 -5.61
CA LEU A 46 -19.82 -4.51 -6.50
C LEU A 46 -19.60 -6.00 -6.76
N GLN A 47 -19.68 -6.86 -5.74
CA GLN A 47 -19.60 -8.32 -5.90
C GLN A 47 -20.58 -8.85 -6.94
N LYS A 48 -21.85 -8.40 -6.90
CA LYS A 48 -22.87 -8.79 -7.90
C LYS A 48 -22.56 -8.28 -9.30
N VAL A 49 -21.96 -7.09 -9.42
CA VAL A 49 -21.51 -6.56 -10.72
C VAL A 49 -20.36 -7.42 -11.26
N PHE A 50 -19.38 -7.75 -10.41
CA PHE A 50 -18.22 -8.56 -10.78
C PHE A 50 -18.61 -9.98 -11.19
N GLU A 51 -19.52 -10.64 -10.47
CA GLU A 51 -20.06 -11.98 -10.79
C GLU A 51 -20.57 -12.07 -12.25
N ASN A 52 -21.14 -10.98 -12.77
CA ASN A 52 -21.73 -10.93 -14.10
C ASN A 52 -20.80 -10.28 -15.15
N SER A 53 -19.53 -10.02 -14.80
CA SER A 53 -18.56 -9.35 -15.67
C SER A 53 -17.45 -10.28 -16.14
N GLU A 54 -16.74 -9.89 -17.20
CA GLU A 54 -15.49 -10.55 -17.63
C GLU A 54 -14.26 -10.06 -16.84
N LEU A 55 -14.44 -9.15 -15.87
CA LEU A 55 -13.34 -8.65 -15.04
C LEU A 55 -12.86 -9.77 -14.13
N ASN A 56 -11.58 -10.10 -14.26
CA ASN A 56 -10.92 -11.07 -13.40
C ASN A 56 -10.31 -10.39 -12.17
N ASN A 57 -10.10 -11.19 -11.13
CA ASN A 57 -9.51 -10.76 -9.87
C ASN A 57 -8.10 -10.14 -10.04
N ASP A 58 -7.31 -10.63 -11.00
CA ASP A 58 -5.94 -10.14 -11.23
C ASP A 58 -5.92 -8.68 -11.74
N ASP A 59 -6.85 -8.29 -12.61
CA ASP A 59 -6.94 -6.93 -13.12
C ASP A 59 -7.36 -5.95 -12.02
N LEU A 60 -8.26 -6.38 -11.14
CA LEU A 60 -8.63 -5.60 -9.97
C LEU A 60 -7.44 -5.43 -9.01
N LYS A 61 -6.69 -6.51 -8.75
CA LYS A 61 -5.48 -6.47 -7.92
C LYS A 61 -4.45 -5.48 -8.45
N LYS A 62 -4.22 -5.43 -9.77
CA LYS A 62 -3.28 -4.48 -10.38
C LYS A 62 -3.68 -3.03 -10.10
N VAL A 63 -4.96 -2.70 -10.26
CA VAL A 63 -5.49 -1.35 -10.03
C VAL A 63 -5.37 -0.97 -8.56
N ILE A 64 -5.78 -1.84 -7.64
CA ILE A 64 -5.69 -1.59 -6.19
C ILE A 64 -4.22 -1.40 -5.78
N ALA A 65 -3.32 -2.27 -6.28
CA ALA A 65 -1.91 -2.20 -5.98
C ALA A 65 -1.29 -0.88 -6.48
N GLU A 66 -1.69 -0.39 -7.66
CA GLU A 66 -1.26 0.91 -8.17
C GLU A 66 -1.72 2.07 -7.28
N CYS A 67 -2.99 2.08 -6.87
CA CYS A 67 -3.53 3.10 -5.97
C CYS A 67 -2.81 3.11 -4.62
N LEU A 68 -2.60 1.93 -4.01
CA LEU A 68 -1.93 1.81 -2.72
C LEU A 68 -0.45 2.20 -2.81
N ARG A 69 0.26 1.81 -3.88
CA ARG A 69 1.64 2.26 -4.10
C ARG A 69 1.72 3.77 -4.25
N GLY A 70 0.85 4.39 -5.06
CA GLY A 70 0.85 5.84 -5.24
C GLY A 70 0.55 6.62 -3.95
N PHE A 71 -0.39 6.11 -3.15
CA PHE A 71 -0.69 6.68 -1.83
C PHE A 71 0.51 6.55 -0.89
N THR A 72 1.12 5.36 -0.80
CA THR A 72 2.30 5.11 0.03
C THR A 72 3.47 6.00 -0.37
N VAL A 73 3.79 6.11 -1.67
CA VAL A 73 4.82 7.02 -2.17
C VAL A 73 4.55 8.45 -1.71
N SER A 74 3.30 8.91 -1.80
CA SER A 74 2.92 10.26 -1.35
C SER A 74 3.16 10.47 0.16
N VAL A 75 2.87 9.47 0.99
CA VAL A 75 3.14 9.50 2.43
C VAL A 75 4.64 9.53 2.70
N LEU A 76 5.43 8.70 2.03
CA LEU A 76 6.89 8.67 2.17
C LEU A 76 7.52 9.99 1.72
N THR A 77 7.06 10.58 0.61
CA THR A 77 7.47 11.92 0.17
C THR A 77 7.15 12.99 1.20
N ALA A 78 6.02 12.89 1.91
CA ALA A 78 5.70 13.83 2.99
C ALA A 78 6.67 13.70 4.17
N ILE A 79 7.08 12.48 4.53
CA ILE A 79 8.11 12.21 5.55
C ILE A 79 9.47 12.75 5.09
N ASP A 80 9.83 12.53 3.82
CA ASP A 80 11.06 13.06 3.23
C ASP A 80 11.07 14.60 3.18
N GLY A 81 9.93 15.26 3.36
CA GLY A 81 9.79 16.71 3.33
C GLY A 81 9.59 17.28 1.92
N GLY A 82 9.18 16.45 0.95
CA GLY A 82 8.84 16.87 -0.41
C GLY A 82 7.47 17.53 -0.56
N THR A 83 6.81 17.89 0.56
CA THR A 83 5.48 18.52 0.57
C THR A 83 5.49 19.81 1.39
N ALA A 84 4.43 20.62 1.26
CA ALA A 84 4.27 21.86 2.04
C ALA A 84 4.23 21.65 3.58
N LEU A 85 4.08 20.41 4.06
CA LEU A 85 4.23 20.11 5.49
C LEU A 85 5.62 20.49 6.00
N ALA A 86 6.67 20.32 5.19
CA ALA A 86 8.06 20.58 5.56
C ALA A 86 8.30 22.04 5.98
N GLU A 87 7.51 22.98 5.45
CA GLU A 87 7.57 24.40 5.83
C GLU A 87 7.06 24.65 7.26
N LYS A 88 6.17 23.77 7.74
CA LYS A 88 5.61 23.84 9.10
C LYS A 88 6.43 23.01 10.10
N GLY A 89 7.12 21.98 9.62
CA GLY A 89 7.98 21.10 10.41
C GLY A 89 8.27 19.79 9.67
N ARG A 90 9.25 19.03 10.16
CA ARG A 90 9.61 17.72 9.58
C ARG A 90 9.25 16.58 10.53
N VAL A 91 8.85 15.46 9.93
CA VAL A 91 8.66 14.18 10.59
C VAL A 91 9.81 13.27 10.19
N TYR A 92 10.36 12.53 11.14
CA TYR A 92 11.46 11.60 10.89
C TYR A 92 11.09 10.21 11.36
N LEU A 93 11.44 9.20 10.57
CA LEU A 93 11.42 7.81 11.01
C LEU A 93 12.74 7.51 11.71
N VAL A 94 12.65 7.05 12.96
CA VAL A 94 13.81 6.71 13.78
C VAL A 94 13.70 5.28 14.28
N ASP A 95 14.84 4.63 14.50
CA ASP A 95 14.90 3.37 15.23
C ASP A 95 14.69 3.57 16.75
N ASP A 96 14.66 2.45 17.48
CA ASP A 96 14.49 2.42 18.94
C ASP A 96 15.60 3.18 19.70
N ALA A 97 16.77 3.30 19.10
CA ALA A 97 17.89 4.08 19.61
C ALA A 97 17.87 5.56 19.17
N GLY A 98 16.81 5.99 18.46
CA GLY A 98 16.62 7.38 18.02
C GLY A 98 17.41 7.77 16.77
N ASN A 99 18.00 6.81 16.06
CA ASN A 99 18.73 7.10 14.84
C ASN A 99 17.78 7.17 13.65
N ASN A 100 17.97 8.17 12.80
CA ASN A 100 17.18 8.33 11.59
C ASN A 100 17.41 7.17 10.60
N LEU A 101 16.32 6.61 10.07
CA LEU A 101 16.32 5.54 9.07
C LEU A 101 16.69 6.02 7.65
N GLY A 102 16.80 7.33 7.44
CA GLY A 102 17.30 7.95 6.22
C GLY A 102 16.31 8.94 5.60
N GLU A 103 16.75 9.58 4.52
CA GLU A 103 15.92 10.37 3.60
C GLU A 103 15.83 9.63 2.26
N GLY A 104 14.91 10.06 1.38
CA GLY A 104 14.69 9.45 0.08
C GLY A 104 13.85 8.17 0.15
N LEU A 105 13.03 8.04 1.21
CA LEU A 105 12.21 6.87 1.47
C LEU A 105 11.29 6.52 0.29
N HIS A 106 10.75 7.52 -0.40
CA HIS A 106 9.87 7.30 -1.55
C HIS A 106 10.62 6.66 -2.73
N ASP A 107 11.81 7.15 -3.08
CA ASP A 107 12.63 6.60 -4.17
C ASP A 107 13.17 5.21 -3.80
N ASP A 108 13.61 5.04 -2.56
CA ASP A 108 14.05 3.74 -2.05
C ASP A 108 12.91 2.72 -2.05
N PHE A 109 11.68 3.14 -1.75
CA PHE A 109 10.51 2.26 -1.81
C PHE A 109 10.22 1.79 -3.23
N VAL A 110 10.25 2.71 -4.20
CA VAL A 110 10.08 2.34 -5.63
C VAL A 110 11.18 1.36 -6.06
N SER A 111 12.42 1.64 -5.68
CA SER A 111 13.58 0.78 -5.96
C SER A 111 13.40 -0.61 -5.35
N HIS A 112 12.98 -0.68 -4.09
CA HIS A 112 12.69 -1.92 -3.37
C HIS A 112 11.61 -2.75 -4.09
N LEU A 113 10.52 -2.11 -4.54
CA LEU A 113 9.46 -2.80 -5.27
C LEU A 113 9.93 -3.36 -6.63
N LEU A 114 10.81 -2.64 -7.33
CA LEU A 114 11.44 -3.13 -8.57
C LEU A 114 12.34 -4.34 -8.27
N GLU A 115 13.19 -4.25 -7.26
CA GLU A 115 14.12 -5.32 -6.85
C GLU A 115 13.39 -6.60 -6.44
N THR A 116 12.24 -6.49 -5.77
CA THR A 116 11.43 -7.66 -5.38
C THR A 116 10.45 -8.12 -6.47
N GLY A 117 10.42 -7.46 -7.64
CA GLY A 117 9.51 -7.80 -8.74
C GLY A 117 8.03 -7.49 -8.50
N ARG A 118 7.72 -6.65 -7.50
CA ARG A 118 6.36 -6.16 -7.19
C ARG A 118 5.96 -4.97 -8.05
N LEU A 119 6.94 -4.29 -8.63
CA LEU A 119 6.78 -3.31 -9.69
C LEU A 119 7.53 -3.81 -10.93
N ARG A 120 6.95 -3.60 -12.11
CA ARG A 120 7.60 -3.90 -13.40
C ARG A 120 7.72 -2.58 -14.17
N GLU A 121 8.83 -2.42 -14.88
CA GLU A 121 9.06 -1.32 -15.83
C GLU A 121 8.11 -1.41 -17.04
#